data_AF-A0A7Y5BXA7-F1
#
_entry.id   AF-A0A7Y5BXA7-F1
#
_cell.length_a   1.000
_cell.length_b   1.000
_cell.length_c   1.000
_cell.angle_alpha   90.00
_cell.angle_beta   90.00
_cell.angle_gamma   90.00
#
_symmetry.space_group_name_H-M   'P 1'
#
loop_
_entity.id
_entity.type
_entity.pdbx_description
1 polymer ?
#
loop_
_entity_poly.entity_id
_entity_poly.type
_entity_poly.pdbx_seq_one_letter_code
_entity_poly.pdbx_strand_id
1 'polypeptide(L)'
;YIRAELETSDLLLLMYHPDLRGGLIEQGIAYALGIPVWLAHPIGLPLSTTARECATKLIPYLTTEHLLTQLHRELPTLTPHGNSTR
;
A
#
# COMPACT_ATOMS: atom_id res chain seq x y z
N TYR A 1 16.93 7.64 1.90
CA TYR A 1 16.85 6.15 2.02
C TYR A 1 15.40 5.85 2.36
N ILE A 2 14.72 4.96 1.61
CA ILE A 2 13.24 4.84 1.61
C ILE A 2 12.60 4.67 3.00
N ARG A 3 13.33 4.10 3.96
CA ARG A 3 12.91 3.98 5.35
C ARG A 3 12.57 5.32 6.01
N ALA A 4 13.41 6.35 5.84
CA ALA A 4 13.19 7.66 6.46
C ALA A 4 11.94 8.37 5.89
N GLU A 5 11.65 8.14 4.61
CA GLU A 5 10.42 8.62 3.97
C GLU A 5 9.20 7.88 4.52
N LEU A 6 9.30 6.55 4.69
CA LEU A 6 8.23 5.75 5.27
C LEU A 6 7.96 6.15 6.73
N GLU A 7 8.98 6.36 7.56
CA GLU A 7 8.82 6.76 8.97
C GLU A 7 8.05 8.07 9.17
N THR A 8 7.99 8.93 8.15
CA THR A 8 7.20 10.18 8.18
C THR A 8 5.90 10.11 7.39
N SER A 9 5.59 8.94 6.81
CA SER A 9 4.40 8.71 5.99
C SER A 9 3.27 8.07 6.77
N ASP A 10 2.04 8.54 6.54
CA ASP A 10 0.83 7.94 7.11
C ASP A 10 0.37 6.66 6.39
N LEU A 11 0.84 6.45 5.16
CA LEU A 11 0.38 5.39 4.28
C LEU A 11 1.45 5.05 3.22
N LEU A 12 1.66 3.75 3.00
CA LEU A 12 2.26 3.26 1.76
C LEU A 12 1.16 2.78 0.80
N LEU A 13 0.95 3.50 -0.30
CA LEU A 13 0.15 3.02 -1.43
C LEU A 13 1.06 2.31 -2.43
N LEU A 14 0.94 0.98 -2.53
CA LEU A 14 1.70 0.17 -3.46
C LEU A 14 0.85 -0.23 -4.66
N MET A 15 1.31 0.15 -5.87
CA MET A 15 0.75 -0.34 -7.13
C MET A 15 1.41 -1.67 -7.50
N TYR A 16 0.67 -2.76 -7.34
CA TYR A 16 1.14 -4.09 -7.66
C TYR A 16 0.84 -4.46 -9.11
N HIS A 17 1.86 -4.97 -9.78
CA HIS A 17 1.73 -5.67 -11.05
C HIS A 17 2.64 -6.91 -11.00
N PRO A 18 2.20 -8.09 -11.46
CA PRO A 18 3.00 -9.32 -11.36
C PRO A 18 4.37 -9.22 -12.06
N ASP A 19 4.47 -8.41 -13.11
CA ASP A 19 5.72 -8.18 -13.85
C ASP A 19 6.63 -7.12 -13.21
N LEU A 20 6.12 -6.35 -12.24
CA LEU A 20 6.89 -5.35 -11.51
C LEU A 20 7.35 -5.94 -10.18
N ARG A 21 8.65 -6.23 -10.07
CA ARG A 21 9.24 -6.79 -8.85
C ARG A 21 9.63 -5.73 -7.80
N GLY A 22 9.34 -4.46 -8.06
CA GLY A 22 9.60 -3.35 -7.13
C GLY A 22 8.55 -3.26 -6.03
N GLY A 23 8.87 -2.58 -4.93
CA GLY A 23 7.90 -2.26 -3.88
C GLY A 23 7.75 -3.30 -2.76
N LEU A 24 8.28 -4.51 -2.92
CA LEU A 24 8.21 -5.55 -1.89
C LEU A 24 9.14 -5.25 -0.70
N ILE A 25 10.29 -4.63 -0.94
CA ILE A 25 11.21 -4.21 0.13
C ILE A 25 10.56 -3.08 0.93
N GLU A 26 9.99 -2.10 0.24
CA GLU A 26 9.26 -0.97 0.80
C GLU A 26 8.06 -1.43 1.61
N GLN A 27 7.30 -2.39 1.09
CA GLN A 27 6.21 -3.04 1.80
C GLN A 27 6.69 -3.74 3.08
N GLY A 28 7.79 -4.48 3.02
CA GLY A 28 8.36 -5.15 4.20
C GLY A 28 8.80 -4.15 5.27
N ILE A 29 9.40 -3.02 4.86
CA ILE A 29 9.79 -1.95 5.78
C ILE A 29 8.55 -1.29 6.39
N ALA A 30 7.55 -0.93 5.58
CA ALA A 30 6.31 -0.33 6.06
C ALA A 30 5.57 -1.25 7.06
N TYR A 31 5.51 -2.55 6.74
CA TYR A 31 4.96 -3.57 7.64
C TYR A 31 5.71 -3.61 8.98
N ALA A 32 7.05 -3.61 8.95
CA ALA A 32 7.87 -3.63 10.16
C ALA A 32 7.75 -2.33 10.99
N LEU A 33 7.45 -1.20 10.35
CA LEU A 33 7.23 0.09 11.01
C LEU A 33 5.77 0.27 11.49
N GLY A 34 4.86 -0.66 11.18
CA GLY A 34 3.44 -0.52 11.49
C GLY A 34 2.73 0.56 10.68
N ILE A 35 3.30 0.96 9.54
CA ILE A 35 2.68 1.89 8.61
C ILE A 35 1.65 1.12 7.79
N PRO A 36 0.40 1.61 7.66
CA PRO A 36 -0.60 0.98 6.81
C PRO A 36 -0.09 0.80 5.38
N VAL A 37 -0.31 -0.39 4.81
CA VAL A 37 0.00 -0.68 3.40
C VAL A 37 -1.29 -0.91 2.64
N TRP A 38 -1.56 -0.05 1.66
CA TRP A 38 -2.65 -0.26 0.71
C TRP A 38 -2.08 -0.83 -0.58
N LEU A 39 -2.57 -2.00 -0.96
CA LEU A 39 -2.12 -2.71 -2.15
C LEU A 39 -3.16 -2.55 -3.26
N ALA A 40 -2.89 -1.66 -4.19
CA ALA A 40 -3.69 -1.53 -5.40
C ALA A 40 -3.26 -2.61 -6.39
N HIS A 41 -4.20 -3.43 -6.86
CA HIS A 41 -3.90 -4.49 -7.83
C HIS A 41 -4.98 -4.59 -8.93
N PRO A 42 -4.60 -4.89 -10.18
CA PRO A 42 -5.57 -5.14 -11.23
C PRO A 42 -6.33 -6.45 -10.97
N ILE A 43 -7.62 -6.45 -11.27
CA ILE A 43 -8.47 -7.65 -11.21
C ILE A 43 -8.07 -8.62 -12.31
N GLY A 44 -8.07 -9.91 -12.01
CA GLY A 44 -7.79 -10.98 -12.98
C GLY A 44 -6.30 -11.32 -13.13
N LEU A 45 -5.40 -10.56 -12.49
CA LEU A 45 -3.98 -10.90 -12.42
C LEU A 45 -3.63 -11.62 -11.12
N PRO A 46 -2.63 -12.51 -11.14
CA PRO A 46 -2.17 -13.20 -9.94
C PRO A 46 -1.53 -12.22 -8.95
N LEU A 47 -1.90 -12.37 -7.68
CA LEU A 47 -1.38 -11.58 -6.56
C LEU A 47 -0.46 -12.42 -5.70
N SER A 48 0.74 -11.91 -5.40
CA SER A 48 1.67 -12.55 -4.47
C SER A 48 1.02 -12.71 -3.09
N THR A 49 1.08 -13.93 -2.54
CA THR A 49 0.57 -14.20 -1.19
C THR A 49 1.24 -13.31 -0.16
N THR A 50 2.57 -13.17 -0.21
CA THR A 50 3.30 -12.30 0.72
C THR A 50 2.85 -10.85 0.59
N ALA A 51 2.67 -10.35 -0.63
CA ALA A 51 2.20 -8.98 -0.82
C ALA A 51 0.80 -8.77 -0.26
N ARG A 52 -0.07 -9.78 -0.41
CA ARG A 52 -1.43 -9.76 0.14
C ARG A 52 -1.43 -9.76 1.67
N GLU A 53 -0.67 -10.64 2.31
CA GLU A 53 -0.67 -10.76 3.78
C GLU A 53 -0.01 -9.55 4.47
N CYS A 54 0.94 -8.89 3.82
CA CYS A 54 1.54 -7.65 4.35
C CYS A 54 0.65 -6.41 4.12
N ALA A 55 -0.43 -6.51 3.35
CA ALA A 55 -1.30 -5.39 3.05
C ALA A 55 -2.39 -5.22 4.13
N THR A 56 -2.53 -4.00 4.65
CA THR A 56 -3.62 -3.62 5.54
C THR A 56 -4.95 -3.50 4.77
N LYS A 57 -4.89 -3.13 3.49
CA LYS A 57 -6.06 -3.02 2.61
C LYS A 57 -5.70 -3.43 1.19
N LEU A 58 -6.60 -4.17 0.54
CA LEU A 58 -6.52 -4.48 -0.89
C LEU A 58 -7.45 -3.54 -1.66
N ILE A 59 -6.94 -2.95 -2.74
CA ILE A 59 -7.70 -2.06 -3.63
C ILE A 59 -7.72 -2.67 -5.03
N PRO A 60 -8.67 -3.60 -5.31
CA PRO A 60 -8.81 -4.19 -6.63
C PRO A 60 -9.32 -3.14 -7.62
N TYR A 61 -8.72 -3.05 -8.81
CA TYR A 61 -9.17 -2.12 -9.86
C TYR A 61 -9.21 -2.75 -11.26
N LEU A 62 -9.98 -2.13 -12.16
CA LEU A 62 -10.11 -2.55 -13.56
C LEU A 62 -9.41 -1.55 -14.50
N THR A 63 -9.61 -0.27 -14.23
CA THR A 63 -8.97 0.85 -14.93
C THR A 63 -8.37 1.82 -13.93
N THR A 64 -7.59 2.77 -14.42
CA THR A 64 -7.05 3.89 -13.63
C THR A 64 -8.15 4.73 -13.01
N GLU A 65 -9.24 4.98 -13.71
CA GLU A 65 -10.38 5.75 -13.21
C GLU A 65 -11.09 5.01 -12.08
N HIS A 66 -11.26 3.69 -12.22
CA HIS A 66 -11.82 2.86 -11.15
C HIS A 66 -10.93 2.89 -9.90
N LEU A 67 -9.60 2.80 -10.06
CA LEU A 67 -8.66 2.94 -8.95
C LEU A 67 -8.81 4.29 -8.25
N LEU A 68 -8.88 5.39 -9.02
CA LEU A 68 -9.07 6.72 -8.46
C LEU A 68 -10.37 6.82 -7.67
N THR A 69 -11.50 6.29 -8.19
CA THR A 69 -12.76 6.26 -7.46
C THR A 69 -12.65 5.49 -6.15
N GLN A 70 -11.99 4.33 -6.16
CA GLN A 70 -11.75 3.54 -4.94
C GLN A 70 -10.92 4.35 -3.93
N LEU A 71 -9.82 4.95 -4.36
CA LEU A 71 -8.96 5.74 -3.47
C LEU A 71 -9.69 6.92 -2.83
N HIS A 72 -10.51 7.66 -3.58
CA HIS A 72 -11.31 8.76 -3.02
C HIS A 72 -12.32 8.27 -1.97
N ARG A 73 -12.85 7.05 -2.12
CA ARG A 73 -13.74 6.44 -1.13
C ARG A 73 -12.98 6.00 0.12
N GLU A 74 -11.78 5.45 -0.04
CA GLU A 74 -11.03 4.87 1.06
C GLU A 74 -10.22 5.91 1.85
N LEU A 75 -9.69 6.96 1.21
CA LEU A 75 -8.84 7.98 1.83
C LEU A 75 -9.43 8.59 3.12
N PRO A 76 -10.73 8.92 3.21
CA PRO A 76 -11.33 9.42 4.45
C PRO A 76 -11.26 8.45 5.64
N THR A 77 -11.04 7.15 5.39
CA THR A 77 -10.91 6.13 6.44
C THR A 77 -9.49 5.98 6.97
N LEU A 78 -8.52 6.66 6.35
CA LEU A 78 -7.13 6.63 6.79
C LEU A 78 -7.00 7.39 8.11
N THR A 79 -6.70 6.67 9.18
CA THR A 79 -6.26 7.27 10.43
C THR A 79 -4.77 7.59 10.32
N PRO A 80 -4.33 8.82 10.64
CA PRO A 80 -2.92 9.18 10.63
C PRO A 80 -2.10 8.17 11.45
N HIS A 81 -0.95 7.78 10.91
CA HIS A 81 -0.02 6.96 11.67
C HIS A 81 0.54 7.84 12.77
N GLY A 82 0.30 7.46 14.03
CA GLY A 82 0.75 8.23 15.18
C GLY A 82 2.27 8.33 15.16
N ASN A 83 2.81 9.49 14.76
CA ASN A 83 4.21 9.81 14.96
C ASN A 83 4.47 9.80 16.47
N SER A 84 4.98 8.69 16.98
CA SER A 84 5.59 8.64 18.30
C SER A 84 6.77 9.60 18.25
N THR A 85 6.54 10.84 18.65
CA THR A 85 7.58 11.84 18.90
C THR A 85 8.68 11.21 19.75
N ARG A 86 9.88 11.11 19.18
CA ARG A 86 11.14 10.96 19.90
C ARG A 86 12.08 12.04 19.43
#